data_AF-A0A7Y5JGN0-F1
#
_entry.id   AF-A0A7Y5JGN0-F1
#
_cell.length_a   1.000
_cell.length_b   1.000
_cell.length_c   1.000
_cell.angle_alpha   90.00
_cell.angle_beta   90.00
_cell.angle_gamma   90.00
#
_symmetry.space_group_name_H-M   'P 1'
#
loop_
_entity.id
_entity.type
_entity.pdbx_description
1 polymer ?
#
loop_
_entity_poly.entity_id
_entity_poly.type
_entity_poly.pdbx_seq_one_letter_code
_entity_poly.pdbx_strand_id
1 'polypeptide(L)'
;MEINGAELIRFIEMIARDKSIDKDIVFKSLEDAMIVALRKRVENPDGLEVKVDRLNGNITAKETDFDGVTRDVRIEELGRIAAQTFKQIFVQKNREAERDNLFDKYSGHRREIRSGTIQRMEGPNYVVNLGDAEAFFPRKEQVPTESYNVGDRVRGLVLDVKKQGQKVKIILSRTHPDFVKKLFELEVPEVGERIIEIKAIVREPGYRSKVAVVSYDSKVDAVGACVGVRGSRIKGIIDELNNEKIDIIRWNESAEVLITNALKPARVDSITLDYDTRRARVVVPDDQLSLSIGKRGQNVRLAARLCKWDIDIVTVSQEKDWKQRTLTKFRMIEGIDEMLAESLFNSGFDSFADMSAAGPEALMKVPGVSLDIAANIIKHVSAHPDPAETINDVVHADGAQRRADNSFVEPGQELEEEPSEDGTTVSVAGDDTAILREKIFGKTSGSSGARG
;
A
#
# COMPACT_ATOMS: atom_id res chain seq x y z
N MET A 1 -25.29 -45.65 22.45
CA MET A 1 -26.18 -44.61 21.89
C MET A 1 -26.23 -44.93 20.41
N GLU A 2 -27.28 -45.62 19.95
CA GLU A 2 -27.43 -45.88 18.51
C GLU A 2 -27.55 -44.53 17.81
N ILE A 3 -26.55 -44.16 17.02
CA ILE A 3 -26.57 -42.93 16.24
C ILE A 3 -27.55 -43.18 15.10
N ASN A 4 -28.70 -42.52 15.13
CA ASN A 4 -29.65 -42.58 14.02
C ASN A 4 -28.99 -41.94 12.79
N GLY A 5 -28.68 -42.75 11.77
CA GLY A 5 -27.97 -42.29 10.57
C GLY A 5 -28.68 -41.14 9.83
N ALA A 6 -30.02 -41.11 9.87
CA ALA A 6 -30.80 -40.02 9.31
C ALA A 6 -30.64 -38.69 10.08
N GLU A 7 -30.42 -38.75 11.40
CA GLU A 7 -30.12 -37.56 12.20
C GLU A 7 -28.69 -37.07 11.95
N LEU A 8 -27.73 -37.99 11.76
CA LEU A 8 -26.36 -37.64 11.42
C LEU A 8 -26.28 -36.89 10.09
N ILE A 9 -26.99 -37.35 9.06
CA ILE A 9 -27.03 -36.65 7.77
C ILE A 9 -27.58 -35.24 7.94
N ARG A 10 -28.73 -35.07 8.61
CA ARG A 10 -29.31 -33.74 8.86
C ARG A 10 -28.33 -32.83 9.60
N PHE A 11 -27.59 -33.37 10.56
CA PHE A 11 -26.59 -32.62 11.32
C PHE A 11 -25.40 -32.20 10.43
N ILE A 12 -24.91 -33.09 9.57
CA ILE A 12 -23.85 -32.79 8.58
C ILE A 12 -24.32 -31.72 7.60
N GLU A 13 -25.56 -31.80 7.10
CA GLU A 13 -26.14 -30.80 6.21
C GLU A 13 -26.27 -29.43 6.89
N MET A 14 -26.67 -29.42 8.17
CA MET A 14 -26.76 -28.19 8.96
C MET A 14 -25.37 -27.57 9.14
N ILE A 15 -24.35 -28.35 9.48
CA ILE A 15 -22.96 -27.88 9.60
C ILE A 15 -22.46 -27.34 8.27
N ALA A 16 -22.63 -28.09 7.18
CA ALA A 16 -22.18 -27.70 5.85
C ALA A 16 -22.77 -26.35 5.43
N ARG A 17 -24.06 -26.14 5.71
CA ARG A 17 -24.76 -24.88 5.41
C ARG A 17 -24.31 -23.72 6.30
N ASP A 18 -24.23 -23.94 7.62
CA ASP A 18 -23.84 -22.90 8.57
C ASP A 18 -22.40 -22.43 8.33
N LYS A 19 -21.52 -23.38 8.01
CA LYS A 19 -20.09 -23.15 7.78
C LYS A 19 -19.76 -22.83 6.34
N SER A 20 -20.75 -22.80 5.45
CA SER A 20 -20.57 -22.60 4.01
C SER A 20 -19.50 -23.52 3.38
N ILE A 21 -19.39 -24.75 3.87
CA ILE A 21 -18.45 -25.78 3.38
C ILE A 21 -19.19 -26.89 2.66
N ASP A 22 -18.52 -27.55 1.71
CA ASP A 22 -19.10 -28.69 1.01
C ASP A 22 -19.39 -29.85 1.98
N LYS A 23 -20.54 -30.51 1.82
CA LYS A 23 -20.96 -31.65 2.65
C LYS A 23 -19.91 -32.76 2.65
N ASP A 24 -19.24 -32.99 1.53
CA ASP A 24 -18.22 -34.01 1.37
C ASP A 24 -16.99 -33.76 2.26
N ILE A 25 -16.66 -32.48 2.48
CA ILE A 25 -15.55 -32.10 3.37
C ILE A 25 -15.93 -32.37 4.83
N VAL A 26 -17.20 -32.17 5.20
CA VAL A 26 -17.70 -32.48 6.55
C VAL A 26 -17.72 -33.99 6.78
N PHE A 27 -18.15 -34.80 5.80
CA PHE A 27 -18.07 -36.26 5.87
C PHE A 27 -16.63 -36.73 6.09
N LYS A 28 -15.70 -36.25 5.26
CA LYS A 28 -14.27 -36.59 5.39
C LYS A 28 -13.70 -36.15 6.74
N SER A 29 -14.11 -34.99 7.26
CA SER A 29 -13.71 -34.52 8.59
C SER A 29 -14.23 -35.41 9.71
N LEU A 30 -15.41 -36.00 9.54
CA LEU A 30 -16.00 -36.97 10.48
C LEU A 30 -15.21 -38.28 10.47
N GLU A 31 -14.89 -38.80 9.28
CA GLU A 31 -14.06 -40.00 9.09
C GLU A 31 -12.67 -39.82 9.71
N ASP A 32 -11.96 -38.74 9.36
CA ASP A 32 -10.66 -38.38 9.93
C ASP A 32 -10.70 -38.33 11.47
N ALA A 33 -11.74 -37.71 12.03
CA ALA A 33 -11.89 -37.59 13.47
C ALA A 33 -12.15 -38.95 14.16
N MET A 34 -12.93 -39.83 13.51
CA MET A 34 -13.18 -41.18 14.01
C MET A 34 -11.92 -42.04 13.97
N ILE A 35 -11.14 -41.97 12.89
CA ILE A 35 -9.86 -42.71 12.78
C ILE A 35 -8.95 -42.36 13.95
N VAL A 36 -8.77 -41.07 14.25
CA VAL A 36 -7.90 -40.66 15.36
C VAL A 36 -8.46 -41.05 16.73
N ALA A 37 -9.78 -41.00 16.92
CA ALA A 37 -10.42 -41.40 18.16
C ALA A 37 -10.32 -42.91 18.43
N LEU A 38 -10.40 -43.72 17.37
CA LEU A 38 -10.29 -45.18 17.42
C LEU A 38 -8.84 -45.67 17.44
N ARG A 39 -7.88 -44.87 16.98
CA ARG A 39 -6.44 -45.21 16.86
C ARG A 39 -5.81 -45.83 18.10
N LYS A 40 -6.27 -45.45 19.30
CA LYS A 40 -5.75 -45.97 20.59
C LYS A 40 -6.37 -47.30 21.03
N ARG A 41 -7.32 -47.84 20.27
CA ARG A 41 -8.10 -49.05 20.60
C ARG A 41 -7.92 -50.19 19.61
N VAL A 42 -7.26 -49.93 18.50
CA VAL A 42 -6.90 -50.91 17.47
C VAL A 42 -5.45 -51.35 17.65
N GLU A 43 -5.16 -52.60 17.31
CA GLU A 43 -3.83 -53.21 17.40
C GLU A 43 -2.91 -52.69 16.29
N ASN A 44 -3.47 -52.47 15.09
CA ASN A 44 -2.80 -51.87 13.95
C ASN A 44 -3.44 -50.52 13.55
N PRO A 45 -2.96 -49.40 14.11
CA PRO A 45 -3.41 -48.05 13.78
C PRO A 45 -3.39 -47.67 12.31
N ASP A 46 -2.46 -48.23 11.53
CA ASP A 46 -2.23 -47.83 10.14
C ASP A 46 -3.10 -48.64 9.17
N GLY A 47 -3.70 -49.74 9.62
CA GLY A 47 -4.70 -50.53 8.90
C GLY A 47 -6.15 -50.12 9.18
N LEU A 48 -6.38 -49.04 9.92
CA LEU A 48 -7.72 -48.56 10.29
C LEU A 48 -8.33 -47.67 9.20
N GLU A 49 -9.49 -48.08 8.69
CA GLU A 49 -10.30 -47.32 7.75
C GLU A 49 -11.70 -47.07 8.34
N VAL A 50 -12.17 -45.83 8.27
CA VAL A 50 -13.53 -45.46 8.67
C VAL A 50 -14.23 -44.82 7.49
N LYS A 51 -15.45 -45.28 7.19
CA LYS A 51 -16.31 -44.72 6.13
C LYS A 51 -17.70 -44.42 6.62
N VAL A 52 -18.23 -43.29 6.16
CA VAL A 52 -19.61 -42.87 6.41
C VAL A 52 -20.37 -42.92 5.10
N ASP A 53 -21.46 -43.69 5.07
CA ASP A 53 -22.36 -43.71 3.92
C ASP A 53 -23.13 -42.39 3.83
N ARG A 54 -23.02 -41.72 2.68
CA ARG A 54 -23.57 -40.38 2.44
C ARG A 54 -25.10 -40.37 2.33
N LEU A 55 -25.74 -41.51 2.06
CA LEU A 55 -27.19 -41.62 1.84
C LEU A 55 -27.95 -42.01 3.10
N ASN A 56 -27.39 -42.90 3.92
CA ASN A 56 -28.07 -43.40 5.12
C ASN A 56 -27.37 -43.02 6.44
N GLY A 57 -26.13 -42.50 6.39
CA GLY A 57 -25.37 -42.05 7.56
C GLY A 57 -24.78 -43.19 8.38
N ASN A 58 -24.80 -44.43 7.87
CA ASN A 58 -24.19 -45.58 8.54
C ASN A 58 -22.66 -45.44 8.53
N ILE A 59 -22.07 -45.61 9.71
CA ILE A 59 -20.62 -45.55 9.90
C ILE A 59 -20.09 -46.98 9.94
N THR A 60 -19.10 -47.27 9.12
CA THR A 60 -18.39 -48.55 9.10
C THR A 60 -16.92 -48.30 9.44
N ALA A 61 -16.38 -49.05 10.39
CA ALA A 61 -14.98 -48.97 10.79
C ALA A 61 -14.36 -50.37 10.66
N LYS A 62 -13.26 -50.47 9.93
CA LYS A 62 -12.56 -51.72 9.65
C LYS A 62 -11.09 -51.58 9.97
N GLU A 63 -10.54 -52.60 10.61
CA GLU A 63 -9.12 -52.70 10.91
C GLU A 63 -8.54 -53.88 10.13
N THR A 64 -7.45 -53.65 9.41
CA THR A 64 -6.65 -54.71 8.79
C THR A 64 -5.42 -54.97 9.65
N ASP A 65 -5.28 -56.18 10.16
CA ASP A 65 -4.13 -56.57 10.98
C ASP A 65 -2.84 -56.76 10.15
N PHE A 66 -1.73 -57.04 10.82
CA PHE A 66 -0.43 -57.24 10.17
C PHE A 66 -0.37 -58.45 9.23
N ASP A 67 -1.31 -59.40 9.39
CA ASP A 67 -1.44 -60.58 8.55
C ASP A 67 -2.39 -60.37 7.36
N GLY A 68 -2.93 -59.16 7.19
CA GLY A 68 -3.82 -58.79 6.09
C GLY A 68 -5.28 -59.20 6.31
N VAL A 69 -5.66 -59.61 7.52
CA VAL A 69 -7.05 -59.96 7.86
C VAL A 69 -7.80 -58.73 8.30
N THR A 70 -8.90 -58.40 7.60
CA THR A 70 -9.77 -57.29 7.95
C THR A 70 -10.87 -57.73 8.92
N ARG A 71 -11.04 -56.98 10.02
CA ARG A 71 -12.09 -57.17 11.02
C ARG A 71 -12.90 -55.89 11.22
N ASP A 72 -14.18 -56.05 11.53
CA ASP A 72 -15.05 -54.93 11.88
C ASP A 72 -14.73 -54.43 13.29
N VAL A 73 -14.58 -53.11 13.43
CA VAL A 73 -14.34 -52.44 14.72
C VAL A 73 -15.67 -51.96 15.27
N ARG A 74 -16.02 -52.40 16.49
CA ARG A 74 -17.25 -51.96 17.16
C ARG A 74 -17.15 -50.51 17.61
N ILE A 75 -18.02 -49.68 17.04
CA ILE A 75 -18.06 -48.23 17.28
C ILE A 75 -18.83 -47.93 18.58
N GLU A 76 -19.73 -48.81 19.02
CA GLU A 76 -20.59 -48.58 20.20
C GLU A 76 -19.80 -48.48 21.51
N GLU A 77 -18.56 -48.98 21.53
CA GLU A 77 -17.69 -48.98 22.70
C GLU A 77 -16.86 -47.70 22.84
N LEU A 78 -16.99 -46.71 21.95
CA LEU A 78 -16.33 -45.40 22.04
C LEU A 78 -16.56 -44.78 23.43
N GLY A 79 -15.59 -44.96 24.32
CA GLY A 79 -15.66 -44.47 25.69
C GLY A 79 -15.65 -42.95 25.75
N ARG A 80 -15.93 -42.38 26.91
CA ARG A 80 -16.01 -40.92 27.14
C ARG A 80 -14.79 -40.15 26.62
N ILE A 81 -13.59 -40.72 26.77
CA ILE A 81 -12.33 -40.11 26.31
C ILE A 81 -12.27 -40.07 24.78
N ALA A 82 -12.61 -41.18 24.11
CA ALA A 82 -12.61 -41.25 22.65
C ALA A 82 -13.67 -40.31 22.04
N ALA A 83 -14.84 -40.18 22.68
CA ALA A 83 -15.87 -39.23 22.27
C ALA A 83 -15.42 -37.76 22.42
N GLN A 84 -14.69 -37.41 23.48
CA GLN A 84 -14.14 -36.06 23.65
C GLN A 84 -13.03 -35.76 22.63
N THR A 85 -12.12 -36.73 22.41
CA THR A 85 -11.06 -36.62 21.39
C THR A 85 -11.65 -36.47 20.00
N PHE A 86 -12.64 -37.29 19.65
CA PHE A 86 -13.40 -37.18 18.41
C PHE A 86 -13.96 -35.77 18.23
N LYS A 87 -14.71 -35.27 19.23
CA LYS A 87 -15.32 -33.94 19.18
C LYS A 87 -14.27 -32.85 18.95
N GLN A 88 -13.14 -32.92 19.63
CA GLN A 88 -12.07 -31.93 19.49
C GLN A 88 -11.48 -31.93 18.07
N ILE A 89 -11.19 -33.11 17.53
CA ILE A 89 -10.59 -33.26 16.19
C ILE A 89 -11.59 -32.89 15.11
N PHE A 90 -12.85 -33.30 15.25
CA PHE A 90 -13.90 -32.96 14.31
C PHE A 90 -14.12 -31.44 14.23
N VAL A 91 -14.17 -30.75 15.38
CA VAL A 91 -14.28 -29.28 15.41
C VAL A 91 -13.04 -28.64 14.78
N GLN A 92 -11.84 -29.17 15.04
CA GLN A 92 -10.61 -28.67 14.43
C GLN A 92 -10.60 -28.84 12.91
N LYS A 93 -10.91 -30.03 12.40
CA LYS A 93 -10.94 -30.35 10.97
C LYS A 93 -11.97 -29.51 10.23
N ASN A 94 -13.16 -29.32 10.80
CA ASN A 94 -14.16 -28.43 10.22
C ASN A 94 -13.71 -26.97 10.19
N ARG A 95 -13.00 -26.49 11.22
CA ARG A 95 -12.43 -25.13 11.21
C ARG A 95 -11.34 -24.97 10.15
N GLU A 96 -10.50 -25.99 9.96
CA GLU A 96 -9.48 -25.98 8.90
C GLU A 96 -10.12 -25.98 7.51
N ALA A 97 -11.17 -26.78 7.30
CA ALA A 97 -11.96 -26.78 6.08
C ALA A 97 -12.66 -25.44 5.81
N GLU A 98 -13.33 -24.87 6.83
CA GLU A 98 -13.95 -23.54 6.76
C GLU A 98 -12.91 -22.48 6.42
N ARG A 99 -11.73 -22.54 7.06
CA ARG A 99 -10.61 -21.63 6.77
C ARG A 99 -10.15 -21.75 5.32
N ASP A 100 -9.94 -22.96 4.83
CA ASP A 100 -9.39 -23.15 3.48
C ASP A 100 -10.38 -22.66 2.42
N ASN A 101 -11.66 -22.95 2.57
CA ASN A 101 -12.72 -22.43 1.70
C ASN A 101 -12.80 -20.89 1.75
N LEU A 102 -12.84 -20.29 2.94
CA LEU A 102 -12.87 -18.83 3.08
C LEU A 102 -11.62 -18.17 2.48
N PHE A 103 -10.44 -18.80 2.64
CA PHE A 103 -9.21 -18.28 2.07
C PHE A 103 -9.25 -18.31 0.55
N ASP A 104 -9.65 -19.43 -0.05
CA ASP A 104 -9.72 -19.56 -1.51
C ASP A 104 -10.75 -18.58 -2.08
N LYS A 105 -11.90 -18.45 -1.42
CA LYS A 105 -12.93 -17.48 -1.76
C LYS A 105 -12.37 -16.05 -1.72
N TYR A 106 -11.82 -15.60 -0.60
CA TYR A 106 -11.44 -14.18 -0.45
C TYR A 106 -10.10 -13.83 -1.11
N SER A 107 -9.21 -14.79 -1.32
CA SER A 107 -7.93 -14.54 -2.02
C SER A 107 -8.15 -14.14 -3.47
N GLY A 108 -9.17 -14.69 -4.13
CA GLY A 108 -9.58 -14.27 -5.48
C GLY A 108 -10.20 -12.87 -5.54
N HIS A 109 -10.68 -12.35 -4.41
CA HIS A 109 -11.34 -11.04 -4.31
C HIS A 109 -10.45 -9.98 -3.61
N ARG A 110 -9.12 -10.18 -3.62
CA ARG A 110 -8.18 -9.15 -3.18
C ARG A 110 -8.34 -7.90 -4.05
N ARG A 111 -8.25 -6.73 -3.42
CA ARG A 111 -8.48 -5.41 -4.04
C ARG A 111 -9.91 -5.21 -4.57
N GLU A 112 -10.89 -5.91 -4.01
CA GLU A 112 -12.31 -5.62 -4.25
C GLU A 112 -12.97 -4.95 -3.05
N ILE A 113 -14.05 -4.22 -3.30
CA ILE A 113 -14.88 -3.64 -2.24
C ILE A 113 -15.83 -4.70 -1.70
N ARG A 114 -15.85 -4.86 -0.38
CA ARG A 114 -16.85 -5.64 0.34
C ARG A 114 -17.56 -4.77 1.36
N SER A 115 -18.85 -5.07 1.54
CA SER A 115 -19.72 -4.37 2.48
C SER A 115 -19.99 -5.26 3.67
N GLY A 116 -20.02 -4.69 4.86
CA GLY A 116 -20.33 -5.41 6.09
C GLY A 116 -20.91 -4.50 7.16
N THR A 117 -21.12 -5.07 8.34
CA THR A 117 -21.56 -4.35 9.54
C THR A 117 -20.51 -4.44 10.64
N ILE A 118 -20.25 -3.34 11.33
CA ILE A 118 -19.35 -3.31 12.47
C ILE A 118 -19.98 -4.16 13.58
N GLN A 119 -19.34 -5.26 13.93
CA GLN A 119 -19.87 -6.21 14.89
C GLN A 119 -19.38 -5.92 16.32
N ARG A 120 -18.10 -5.54 16.44
CA ARG A 120 -17.46 -5.20 17.73
C ARG A 120 -16.21 -4.35 17.52
N MET A 121 -15.75 -3.74 18.61
CA MET A 121 -14.46 -3.05 18.70
C MET A 121 -13.45 -3.91 19.46
N GLU A 122 -12.23 -3.99 18.95
CA GLU A 122 -11.08 -4.65 19.58
C GLU A 122 -9.97 -3.62 19.77
N GLY A 123 -10.04 -2.87 20.87
CA GLY A 123 -9.17 -1.70 21.10
C GLY A 123 -9.44 -0.61 20.05
N PRO A 124 -8.43 -0.13 19.31
CA PRO A 124 -8.60 0.84 18.23
C PRO A 124 -9.03 0.20 16.89
N ASN A 125 -9.22 -1.12 16.84
CA ASN A 125 -9.57 -1.85 15.64
C ASN A 125 -11.05 -2.22 15.62
N TYR A 126 -11.62 -2.44 14.44
CA TYR A 126 -12.97 -2.94 14.28
C TYR A 126 -12.96 -4.37 13.74
N VAL A 127 -13.97 -5.15 14.13
CA VAL A 127 -14.31 -6.41 13.47
C VAL A 127 -15.61 -6.19 12.70
N VAL A 128 -15.55 -6.47 11.40
CA VAL A 128 -16.63 -6.27 10.46
C VAL A 128 -17.20 -7.64 10.07
N ASN A 129 -18.50 -7.82 10.23
CA ASN A 129 -19.20 -8.99 9.70
C ASN A 129 -19.54 -8.76 8.22
N LEU A 130 -18.97 -9.56 7.33
CA LEU A 130 -19.23 -9.54 5.88
C LEU A 130 -20.45 -10.41 5.50
N GLY A 131 -21.06 -11.09 6.46
CA GLY A 131 -22.19 -12.01 6.30
C GLY A 131 -21.75 -13.46 6.43
N ASP A 132 -20.77 -13.87 5.63
CA ASP A 132 -20.22 -15.22 5.59
C ASP A 132 -18.84 -15.36 6.27
N ALA A 133 -18.22 -14.23 6.63
CA ALA A 133 -16.91 -14.17 7.28
C ALA A 133 -16.79 -12.94 8.18
N GLU A 134 -15.89 -13.03 9.18
CA GLU A 134 -15.42 -11.87 9.94
C GLU A 134 -14.17 -11.30 9.27
N ALA A 135 -14.15 -9.98 9.09
CA ALA A 135 -12.99 -9.24 8.60
C ALA A 135 -12.45 -8.29 9.68
N PHE A 136 -11.13 -8.16 9.71
CA PHE A 136 -10.41 -7.30 10.63
C PHE A 136 -10.13 -5.96 9.96
N PHE A 137 -10.52 -4.87 10.61
CA PHE A 137 -10.34 -3.51 10.12
C PHE A 137 -9.39 -2.72 11.03
N PRO A 138 -8.07 -2.82 10.80
CA PRO A 138 -7.05 -2.27 11.69
C PRO A 138 -6.99 -0.74 11.64
N ARG A 139 -6.55 -0.13 12.74
CA ARG A 139 -6.46 1.34 12.87
C ARG A 139 -5.64 2.03 11.76
N LYS A 140 -4.58 1.38 11.27
CA LYS A 140 -3.74 1.91 10.18
C LYS A 140 -4.47 1.99 8.83
N GLU A 141 -5.46 1.14 8.64
CA GLU A 141 -6.24 1.03 7.41
C GLU A 141 -7.58 1.78 7.48
N GLN A 142 -7.91 2.32 8.65
CA GLN A 142 -9.05 3.21 8.89
C GLN A 142 -8.71 4.64 8.50
N VAL A 143 -9.68 5.37 7.96
CA VAL A 143 -9.52 6.80 7.71
C VAL A 143 -9.62 7.57 9.03
N PRO A 144 -8.65 8.42 9.40
CA PRO A 144 -8.62 9.07 10.72
C PRO A 144 -9.83 9.96 11.04
N THR A 145 -10.49 10.50 10.03
CA THR A 145 -11.67 11.37 10.16
C THR A 145 -12.98 10.60 10.27
N GLU A 146 -12.95 9.28 10.05
CA GLU A 146 -14.11 8.40 10.17
C GLU A 146 -14.18 7.79 11.57
N SER A 147 -15.40 7.66 12.09
CA SER A 147 -15.68 6.96 13.33
C SER A 147 -16.89 6.08 13.14
N TYR A 148 -16.81 4.86 13.65
CA TYR A 148 -17.87 3.87 13.50
C TYR A 148 -18.34 3.38 14.87
N ASN A 149 -19.65 3.17 14.96
CA ASN A 149 -20.31 2.49 16.06
C ASN A 149 -20.61 1.03 15.71
N VAL A 150 -20.85 0.21 16.73
CA VAL A 150 -21.34 -1.15 16.53
C VAL A 150 -22.73 -1.10 15.90
N GLY A 151 -22.92 -1.88 14.83
CA GLY A 151 -24.12 -1.91 14.00
C GLY A 151 -24.01 -1.08 12.71
N ASP A 152 -23.07 -0.14 12.64
CA ASP A 152 -22.90 0.70 11.44
C ASP A 152 -22.49 -0.14 10.24
N ARG A 153 -23.03 0.21 9.05
CA ARG A 153 -22.58 -0.39 7.79
C ARG A 153 -21.29 0.29 7.35
N VAL A 154 -20.34 -0.51 6.88
CA VAL A 154 -19.08 -0.02 6.33
C VAL A 154 -18.74 -0.78 5.06
N ARG A 155 -18.23 -0.06 4.06
CA ARG A 155 -17.59 -0.66 2.89
C ARG A 155 -16.09 -0.52 3.00
N GLY A 156 -15.34 -1.55 2.64
CA GLY A 156 -13.89 -1.51 2.64
C GLY A 156 -13.31 -2.36 1.52
N LEU A 157 -12.12 -1.98 1.07
CA LEU A 157 -11.31 -2.78 0.17
C LEU A 157 -10.78 -4.00 0.94
N VAL A 158 -10.87 -5.20 0.38
CA VAL A 158 -10.13 -6.37 0.87
C VAL A 158 -8.65 -6.17 0.53
N LEU A 159 -7.88 -5.68 1.51
CA LEU A 159 -6.46 -5.38 1.33
C LEU A 159 -5.64 -6.67 1.23
N ASP A 160 -5.88 -7.59 2.17
CA ASP A 160 -5.12 -8.83 2.25
C ASP A 160 -5.92 -9.94 2.94
N VAL A 161 -5.55 -11.18 2.65
CA VAL A 161 -6.18 -12.40 3.15
C VAL A 161 -5.08 -13.36 3.53
N LYS A 162 -4.96 -13.69 4.82
CA LYS A 162 -3.94 -14.60 5.35
C LYS A 162 -4.58 -15.75 6.14
N LYS A 163 -3.98 -16.94 6.07
CA LYS A 163 -4.31 -18.04 6.99
C LYS A 163 -3.56 -17.79 8.30
N GLN A 164 -4.26 -17.81 9.43
CA GLN A 164 -3.67 -17.64 10.77
C GLN A 164 -4.19 -18.75 11.69
N GLY A 165 -3.39 -19.81 11.83
CA GLY A 165 -3.80 -21.02 12.54
C GLY A 165 -5.05 -21.64 11.90
N GLN A 166 -6.12 -21.78 12.69
CA GLN A 166 -7.41 -22.34 12.25
C GLN A 166 -8.41 -21.29 11.72
N LYS A 167 -7.98 -20.02 11.54
CA LYS A 167 -8.85 -18.94 11.06
C LYS A 167 -8.26 -18.28 9.82
N VAL A 168 -9.11 -17.67 9.00
CA VAL A 168 -8.69 -16.72 7.96
C VAL A 168 -8.76 -15.32 8.54
N LYS A 169 -7.72 -14.53 8.31
CA LYS A 169 -7.69 -13.12 8.62
C LYS A 169 -7.85 -12.35 7.32
N ILE A 170 -9.05 -11.81 7.10
CA ILE A 170 -9.37 -10.89 6.02
C ILE A 170 -9.11 -9.49 6.55
N ILE A 171 -8.24 -8.71 5.91
CA ILE A 171 -7.91 -7.35 6.31
C ILE A 171 -8.63 -6.38 5.38
N LEU A 172 -9.42 -5.48 5.97
CA LEU A 172 -10.08 -4.40 5.22
C LEU A 172 -9.25 -3.12 5.27
N SER A 173 -9.36 -2.33 4.21
CA SER A 173 -8.81 -0.97 4.13
C SER A 173 -9.76 0.02 3.50
N ARG A 174 -9.79 1.21 4.08
CA ARG A 174 -10.42 2.40 3.50
C ARG A 174 -9.41 3.49 3.19
N THR A 175 -8.14 3.33 3.59
CA THR A 175 -7.05 4.29 3.29
C THR A 175 -6.36 4.00 1.96
N HIS A 176 -6.38 2.75 1.49
CA HIS A 176 -5.69 2.35 0.26
C HIS A 176 -6.25 3.09 -0.99
N PRO A 177 -5.41 3.56 -1.94
CA PRO A 177 -5.86 4.24 -3.16
C PRO A 177 -6.81 3.42 -4.04
N ASP A 178 -6.63 2.10 -4.10
CA ASP A 178 -7.53 1.22 -4.86
C ASP A 178 -8.97 1.25 -4.35
N PHE A 179 -9.21 1.65 -3.10
CA PHE A 179 -10.58 1.86 -2.63
C PHE A 179 -11.27 2.95 -3.44
N VAL A 180 -10.59 4.08 -3.67
CA VAL A 180 -11.09 5.15 -4.54
C VAL A 180 -11.25 4.66 -5.97
N LYS A 181 -10.25 3.94 -6.50
CA LYS A 181 -10.31 3.37 -7.86
C LYS A 181 -11.57 2.51 -8.06
N LYS A 182 -11.84 1.59 -7.13
CA LYS A 182 -13.02 0.71 -7.17
C LYS A 182 -14.34 1.47 -7.01
N LEU A 183 -14.37 2.55 -6.24
CA LEU A 183 -15.56 3.42 -6.19
C LEU A 183 -15.82 4.10 -7.54
N PHE A 184 -14.78 4.57 -8.23
CA PHE A 184 -14.93 5.10 -9.59
C PHE A 184 -15.42 4.03 -10.57
N GLU A 185 -14.89 2.80 -10.52
CA GLU A 185 -15.35 1.69 -11.36
C GLU A 185 -16.84 1.36 -11.15
N LEU A 186 -17.36 1.52 -9.92
CA LEU A 186 -18.76 1.30 -9.59
C LEU A 186 -19.68 2.46 -9.99
N GLU A 187 -19.22 3.71 -9.84
CA GLU A 187 -20.03 4.91 -10.03
C GLU A 187 -19.99 5.44 -11.49
N VAL A 188 -18.91 5.17 -12.21
CA VAL A 188 -18.67 5.70 -13.57
C VAL A 188 -18.58 4.53 -14.56
N PRO A 189 -19.65 4.25 -15.33
CA PRO A 189 -19.69 3.13 -16.27
C PRO A 189 -18.52 3.12 -17.26
N GLU A 190 -18.13 4.29 -17.74
CA GLU A 190 -17.04 4.46 -18.69
C GLU A 190 -15.68 3.99 -18.12
N VAL A 191 -15.49 4.02 -16.80
CA VAL A 191 -14.30 3.48 -16.13
C VAL A 191 -14.40 1.95 -16.03
N GLY A 192 -15.57 1.41 -15.66
CA GLY A 192 -15.79 -0.04 -15.59
C GLY A 192 -15.67 -0.75 -16.95
N GLU A 193 -16.12 -0.09 -18.02
CA GLU A 193 -16.01 -0.53 -19.41
C GLU A 193 -14.63 -0.27 -20.04
N ARG A 194 -13.71 0.36 -19.29
CA ARG A 194 -12.34 0.71 -19.72
C ARG A 194 -12.27 1.70 -20.90
N ILE A 195 -13.32 2.49 -21.11
CA ILE A 195 -13.31 3.64 -22.04
C ILE A 195 -12.43 4.76 -21.45
N ILE A 196 -12.57 4.97 -20.13
CA ILE A 196 -11.73 5.86 -19.33
C ILE A 196 -10.79 5.02 -18.48
N GLU A 197 -9.51 5.35 -18.52
CA GLU A 197 -8.51 4.76 -17.65
C GLU A 197 -8.10 5.75 -16.56
N ILE A 198 -8.06 5.27 -15.31
CA ILE A 198 -7.43 5.98 -14.20
C ILE A 198 -5.93 5.67 -14.22
N LYS A 199 -5.13 6.65 -14.65
CA LYS A 199 -3.66 6.53 -14.80
C LYS A 199 -2.93 6.60 -13.47
N ALA A 200 -3.42 7.43 -12.54
CA ALA A 200 -2.79 7.58 -11.24
C ALA A 200 -3.80 8.08 -10.18
N ILE A 201 -3.63 7.63 -8.95
CA ILE A 201 -4.34 8.15 -7.77
C ILE A 201 -3.31 8.44 -6.70
N VAL A 202 -3.31 9.67 -6.19
CA VAL A 202 -2.57 10.03 -4.98
C VAL A 202 -3.54 10.57 -3.95
N ARG A 203 -3.35 10.12 -2.72
CA ARG A 203 -4.35 10.24 -1.68
C ARG A 203 -3.74 10.61 -0.33
N GLU A 204 -4.43 11.51 0.35
CA GLU A 204 -4.36 11.74 1.79
C GLU A 204 -5.75 11.39 2.37
N PRO A 205 -5.94 10.15 2.86
CA PRO A 205 -7.26 9.60 3.17
C PRO A 205 -8.05 10.46 4.15
N GLY A 206 -9.33 10.71 3.84
CA GLY A 206 -10.23 11.53 4.65
C GLY A 206 -10.04 13.04 4.49
N TYR A 207 -9.08 13.46 3.65
CA TYR A 207 -8.81 14.88 3.40
C TYR A 207 -8.91 15.21 1.91
N ARG A 208 -8.01 14.67 1.10
CA ARG A 208 -7.95 14.99 -0.33
C ARG A 208 -7.30 13.89 -1.18
N SER A 209 -7.86 13.66 -2.35
CA SER A 209 -7.30 12.82 -3.41
C SER A 209 -7.19 13.57 -4.72
N LYS A 210 -6.15 13.27 -5.50
CA LYS A 210 -6.01 13.65 -6.90
C LYS A 210 -6.06 12.40 -7.77
N VAL A 211 -6.95 12.39 -8.75
CA VAL A 211 -7.22 11.25 -9.64
C VAL A 211 -6.98 11.69 -11.08
N ALA A 212 -5.95 11.14 -11.72
CA ALA A 212 -5.62 11.43 -13.11
C ALA A 212 -6.29 10.43 -14.05
N VAL A 213 -7.08 10.95 -14.99
CA VAL A 213 -7.87 10.14 -15.94
C VAL A 213 -7.57 10.50 -17.38
N VAL A 214 -7.61 9.50 -18.25
CA VAL A 214 -7.55 9.66 -19.72
C VAL A 214 -8.69 8.89 -20.36
N SER A 215 -9.23 9.40 -21.47
CA SER A 215 -10.20 8.67 -22.29
C SER A 215 -9.49 8.11 -23.52
N TYR A 216 -9.78 6.85 -23.87
CA TYR A 216 -9.39 6.25 -25.14
C TYR A 216 -10.36 6.55 -26.28
N ASP A 217 -11.56 7.05 -25.96
CA ASP A 217 -12.50 7.58 -26.94
C ASP A 217 -12.42 9.12 -26.98
N SER A 218 -12.03 9.65 -28.14
CA SER A 218 -12.00 11.09 -28.42
C SER A 218 -13.33 11.81 -28.26
N LYS A 219 -14.46 11.09 -28.34
CA LYS A 219 -15.82 11.62 -28.16
C LYS A 219 -16.24 11.71 -26.69
N VAL A 220 -15.49 11.08 -25.79
CA VAL A 220 -15.79 11.02 -24.36
C VAL A 220 -14.85 11.93 -23.59
N ASP A 221 -15.42 12.93 -22.93
CA ASP A 221 -14.66 13.75 -21.98
C ASP A 221 -14.45 13.02 -20.66
N ALA A 222 -13.22 12.59 -20.39
CA ALA A 222 -12.89 11.81 -19.20
C ALA A 222 -13.27 12.52 -17.89
N VAL A 223 -12.98 13.81 -17.77
CA VAL A 223 -13.24 14.58 -16.55
C VAL A 223 -14.75 14.77 -16.38
N GLY A 224 -15.45 15.24 -17.42
CA GLY A 224 -16.89 15.44 -17.40
C GLY A 224 -17.68 14.17 -17.12
N ALA A 225 -17.29 13.03 -17.69
CA ALA A 225 -17.91 11.74 -17.42
C ALA A 225 -17.75 11.30 -15.96
N CYS A 226 -16.55 11.47 -15.38
CA CYS A 226 -16.32 11.16 -13.97
C CYS A 226 -17.07 12.09 -13.01
N VAL A 227 -17.23 13.37 -13.36
CA VAL A 227 -17.97 14.35 -12.55
C VAL A 227 -19.48 14.11 -12.64
N GLY A 228 -19.99 13.83 -13.84
CA GLY A 228 -21.42 13.71 -14.11
C GLY A 228 -22.15 15.06 -14.14
N VAL A 229 -23.44 15.04 -14.46
CA VAL A 229 -24.26 16.25 -14.56
C VAL A 229 -24.30 16.96 -13.20
N ARG A 230 -23.79 18.20 -13.14
CA ARG A 230 -23.66 18.98 -11.89
C ARG A 230 -22.93 18.24 -10.76
N GLY A 231 -21.99 17.35 -11.09
CA GLY A 231 -21.22 16.63 -10.08
C GLY A 231 -21.94 15.45 -9.42
N SER A 232 -23.05 14.97 -10.00
CA SER A 232 -23.88 13.94 -9.37
C SER A 232 -23.12 12.65 -9.05
N ARG A 233 -22.23 12.20 -9.96
CA ARG A 233 -21.47 10.95 -9.81
C ARG A 233 -20.37 11.11 -8.77
N ILE A 234 -19.53 12.15 -8.94
CA ILE A 234 -18.42 12.39 -8.00
C ILE A 234 -18.92 12.65 -6.58
N LYS A 235 -20.10 13.24 -6.41
CA LYS A 235 -20.70 13.44 -5.09
C LYS A 235 -20.97 12.12 -4.37
N GLY A 236 -21.46 11.09 -5.06
CA GLY A 236 -21.66 9.76 -4.47
C GLY A 236 -20.36 9.15 -3.92
N ILE A 237 -19.25 9.35 -4.63
CA ILE A 237 -17.91 8.90 -4.19
C ILE A 237 -17.42 9.74 -3.00
N ILE A 238 -17.57 11.07 -3.05
CA ILE A 238 -17.18 11.98 -1.96
C ILE A 238 -17.95 11.65 -0.67
N ASP A 239 -19.26 11.40 -0.79
CA ASP A 239 -20.12 11.04 0.34
C ASP A 239 -19.70 9.69 0.93
N GLU A 240 -19.37 8.69 0.10
CA GLU A 240 -18.84 7.40 0.56
C GLU A 240 -17.49 7.54 1.26
N LEU A 241 -16.65 8.50 0.89
CA LEU A 241 -15.36 8.78 1.53
C LEU A 241 -15.46 9.80 2.67
N ASN A 242 -16.66 10.00 3.23
CA ASN A 242 -16.92 10.89 4.35
C ASN A 242 -16.40 12.33 4.11
N ASN A 243 -16.74 12.90 2.95
CA ASN A 243 -16.36 14.24 2.51
C ASN A 243 -14.87 14.45 2.19
N GLU A 244 -14.13 13.39 1.89
CA GLU A 244 -12.81 13.52 1.27
C GLU A 244 -12.92 14.31 -0.05
N LYS A 245 -12.13 15.39 -0.22
CA LYS A 245 -12.14 16.19 -1.45
C LYS A 245 -11.46 15.43 -2.59
N ILE A 246 -12.08 15.35 -3.76
CA ILE A 246 -11.48 14.70 -4.93
C ILE A 246 -11.29 15.70 -6.05
N ASP A 247 -10.05 15.82 -6.54
CA ASP A 247 -9.73 16.50 -7.79
C ASP A 247 -9.60 15.47 -8.91
N ILE A 248 -10.47 15.57 -9.92
CA ILE A 248 -10.34 14.77 -11.15
C ILE A 248 -9.55 15.61 -12.16
N ILE A 249 -8.46 15.05 -12.65
CA ILE A 249 -7.44 15.74 -13.43
C ILE A 249 -7.32 15.03 -14.77
N ARG A 250 -7.27 15.79 -15.87
CA ARG A 250 -6.95 15.23 -17.18
C ARG A 250 -5.48 14.84 -17.21
N TRP A 251 -5.21 13.55 -17.37
CA TRP A 251 -3.86 13.04 -17.57
C TRP A 251 -3.32 13.45 -18.94
N ASN A 252 -2.01 13.65 -19.01
CA ASN A 252 -1.29 13.94 -20.25
C ASN A 252 0.13 13.37 -20.16
N GLU A 253 0.70 13.01 -21.29
CA GLU A 253 2.09 12.52 -21.38
C GLU A 253 3.12 13.64 -21.20
N SER A 254 2.79 14.86 -21.63
CA SER A 254 3.62 16.03 -21.36
C SER A 254 3.57 16.39 -19.88
N ALA A 255 4.74 16.36 -19.24
CA ALA A 255 4.90 16.72 -17.85
C ALA A 255 4.40 18.14 -17.55
N GLU A 256 4.67 19.09 -18.44
CA GLU A 256 4.22 20.47 -18.32
C GLU A 256 2.68 20.57 -18.26
N VAL A 257 2.00 19.89 -19.18
CA VAL A 257 0.53 19.87 -19.24
C VAL A 257 -0.05 19.14 -18.02
N LEU A 258 0.56 18.03 -17.62
CA LEU A 258 0.13 17.25 -16.47
C LEU A 258 0.29 18.04 -15.15
N ILE A 259 1.43 18.69 -14.93
CA ILE A 259 1.70 19.53 -13.74
C ILE A 259 0.72 20.70 -13.68
N THR A 260 0.51 21.39 -14.80
CA THR A 260 -0.49 22.47 -14.91
C THR A 260 -1.88 21.97 -14.51
N ASN A 261 -2.28 20.80 -15.02
CA ASN A 261 -3.56 20.20 -14.68
C ASN A 261 -3.63 19.75 -13.21
N ALA A 262 -2.54 19.26 -12.64
CA ALA A 262 -2.47 18.75 -11.27
C ALA A 262 -2.54 19.86 -10.20
N LEU A 263 -2.02 21.05 -10.51
CA LEU A 263 -2.05 22.21 -9.61
C LEU A 263 -3.40 22.94 -9.56
N LYS A 264 -4.34 22.59 -10.45
CA LYS A 264 -5.72 23.10 -10.40
C LYS A 264 -6.29 22.97 -8.97
N PRO A 265 -7.02 23.99 -8.48
CA PRO A 265 -7.60 25.11 -9.22
C PRO A 265 -6.67 26.33 -9.44
N ALA A 266 -5.42 26.29 -8.96
CA ALA A 266 -4.51 27.41 -9.15
C ALA A 266 -4.13 27.61 -10.62
N ARG A 267 -3.96 28.87 -11.03
CA ARG A 267 -3.46 29.23 -12.35
C ARG A 267 -1.94 29.27 -12.34
N VAL A 268 -1.35 28.64 -13.35
CA VAL A 268 0.10 28.63 -13.59
C VAL A 268 0.41 29.65 -14.68
N ASP A 269 1.47 30.43 -14.49
CA ASP A 269 1.97 31.40 -15.48
C ASP A 269 2.94 30.73 -16.45
N SER A 270 3.95 30.05 -15.93
CA SER A 270 4.93 29.30 -16.72
C SER A 270 5.54 28.15 -15.92
N ILE A 271 6.09 27.15 -16.63
CA ILE A 271 6.79 26.00 -16.04
C ILE A 271 8.12 25.83 -16.75
N THR A 272 9.19 25.69 -15.97
CA THR A 272 10.51 25.27 -16.47
C THR A 272 10.81 23.87 -15.94
N LEU A 273 11.15 22.95 -16.82
CA LEU A 273 11.41 21.55 -16.50
C LEU A 273 12.90 21.24 -16.62
N ASP A 274 13.48 20.72 -15.53
CA ASP A 274 14.78 20.08 -15.53
C ASP A 274 14.56 18.56 -15.60
N TYR A 275 14.89 17.98 -16.75
CA TYR A 275 14.70 16.55 -17.00
C TYR A 275 15.74 15.66 -16.31
N ASP A 276 16.94 16.19 -16.05
CA ASP A 276 18.03 15.44 -15.42
C ASP A 276 17.72 15.23 -13.94
N THR A 277 17.26 16.29 -13.27
CA THR A 277 16.87 16.20 -11.86
C THR A 277 15.40 15.86 -11.66
N ARG A 278 14.56 15.86 -12.71
CA ARG A 278 13.09 15.75 -12.62
C ARG A 278 12.47 16.78 -11.67
N ARG A 279 12.92 18.01 -11.78
CA ARG A 279 12.41 19.17 -11.03
C ARG A 279 11.63 20.09 -11.96
N ALA A 280 10.51 20.59 -11.47
CA ALA A 280 9.69 21.55 -12.17
C ALA A 280 9.64 22.85 -11.37
N ARG A 281 10.20 23.93 -11.92
CA ARG A 281 10.00 25.28 -11.40
C ARG A 281 8.69 25.82 -11.98
N VAL A 282 7.72 26.08 -11.12
CA VAL A 282 6.39 26.53 -11.51
C VAL A 282 6.21 27.96 -11.04
N VAL A 283 6.08 28.87 -12.00
CA VAL A 283 5.80 30.28 -11.76
C VAL A 283 4.30 30.48 -11.70
N VAL A 284 3.82 31.11 -10.62
CA VAL A 284 2.41 31.44 -10.44
C VAL A 284 2.23 32.94 -10.18
N PRO A 285 1.08 33.53 -10.51
CA PRO A 285 0.77 34.88 -10.05
C PRO A 285 0.82 34.99 -8.52
N ASP A 286 1.23 36.14 -7.98
CA ASP A 286 1.40 36.35 -6.53
C ASP A 286 0.11 36.07 -5.73
N ASP A 287 -1.07 36.36 -6.29
CA ASP A 287 -2.38 36.06 -5.69
C ASP A 287 -2.72 34.55 -5.67
N GLN A 288 -2.05 33.76 -6.51
CA GLN A 288 -2.27 32.32 -6.64
C GLN A 288 -1.32 31.47 -5.77
N LEU A 289 -0.30 32.07 -5.14
CA LEU A 289 0.71 31.33 -4.36
C LEU A 289 0.06 30.46 -3.27
N SER A 290 -0.80 31.05 -2.44
CA SER A 290 -1.47 30.35 -1.34
C SER A 290 -2.36 29.19 -1.83
N LEU A 291 -3.05 29.38 -2.96
CA LEU A 291 -3.90 28.35 -3.56
C LEU A 291 -3.09 27.19 -4.15
N SER A 292 -1.97 27.52 -4.80
CA SER A 292 -1.05 26.56 -5.42
C SER A 292 -0.42 25.63 -4.38
N ILE A 293 0.02 26.20 -3.26
CA ILE A 293 0.54 25.45 -2.10
C ILE A 293 -0.59 24.63 -1.45
N GLY A 294 -1.73 25.28 -1.22
CA GLY A 294 -2.87 24.72 -0.50
C GLY A 294 -2.63 24.62 1.02
N LYS A 295 -3.68 24.24 1.76
CA LYS A 295 -3.61 24.13 3.22
C LYS A 295 -2.50 23.15 3.65
N ARG A 296 -1.50 23.65 4.37
CA ARG A 296 -0.31 22.86 4.81
C ARG A 296 0.48 22.22 3.65
N GLY A 297 0.48 22.82 2.47
CA GLY A 297 1.19 22.28 1.29
C GLY A 297 0.50 21.09 0.63
N GLN A 298 -0.75 20.77 1.01
CA GLN A 298 -1.44 19.58 0.52
C GLN A 298 -1.62 19.57 -1.00
N ASN A 299 -1.90 20.72 -1.63
CA ASN A 299 -2.18 20.75 -3.07
C ASN A 299 -0.92 20.45 -3.88
N VAL A 300 0.16 21.18 -3.59
CA VAL A 300 1.45 20.99 -4.27
C VAL A 300 2.05 19.62 -4.00
N ARG A 301 1.96 19.10 -2.76
CA ARG A 301 2.45 17.75 -2.42
C ARG A 301 1.72 16.65 -3.20
N LEU A 302 0.40 16.75 -3.30
CA LEU A 302 -0.36 15.78 -4.10
C LEU A 302 -0.05 15.95 -5.59
N ALA A 303 0.11 17.18 -6.10
CA ALA A 303 0.49 17.39 -7.50
C ALA A 303 1.86 16.79 -7.82
N ALA A 304 2.86 17.03 -6.98
CA ALA A 304 4.21 16.49 -7.13
C ALA A 304 4.20 14.95 -7.14
N ARG A 305 3.54 14.33 -6.15
CA ARG A 305 3.37 12.87 -6.08
C ARG A 305 2.64 12.29 -7.30
N LEU A 306 1.60 12.97 -7.80
CA LEU A 306 0.81 12.51 -8.96
C LEU A 306 1.65 12.54 -10.23
N CYS A 307 2.41 13.62 -10.43
CA CYS A 307 3.23 13.81 -11.62
C CYS A 307 4.52 12.97 -11.57
N LYS A 308 4.97 12.56 -10.38
CA LYS A 308 6.30 11.97 -10.13
C LYS A 308 7.42 12.96 -10.50
N TRP A 309 7.22 14.24 -10.18
CA TRP A 309 8.16 15.36 -10.34
C TRP A 309 8.23 16.13 -9.04
N ASP A 310 9.42 16.62 -8.69
CA ASP A 310 9.55 17.59 -7.60
C ASP A 310 9.08 18.96 -8.12
N ILE A 311 8.31 19.69 -7.33
CA ILE A 311 7.68 20.95 -7.76
C ILE A 311 8.11 22.08 -6.84
N ASP A 312 8.69 23.11 -7.46
CA ASP A 312 9.15 24.33 -6.83
C ASP A 312 8.23 25.47 -7.25
N ILE A 313 7.38 25.95 -6.34
CA ILE A 313 6.46 27.05 -6.63
C ILE A 313 7.12 28.38 -6.28
N VAL A 314 7.13 29.28 -7.25
CA VAL A 314 7.61 30.66 -7.13
C VAL A 314 6.58 31.63 -7.70
N THR A 315 6.57 32.86 -7.21
CA THR A 315 5.72 33.91 -7.78
C THR A 315 6.40 34.62 -8.95
N VAL A 316 5.60 35.28 -9.81
CA VAL A 316 6.12 36.15 -10.88
C VAL A 316 7.06 37.22 -10.31
N SER A 317 6.76 37.78 -9.14
CA SER A 317 7.62 38.76 -8.48
C SER A 317 8.95 38.14 -8.03
N GLN A 318 8.91 36.95 -7.41
CA GLN A 318 10.12 36.21 -7.00
C GLN A 318 11.00 35.83 -8.19
N GLU A 319 10.40 35.33 -9.28
CA GLU A 319 11.09 34.95 -10.50
C GLU A 319 11.78 36.16 -11.15
N LYS A 320 11.08 37.31 -11.19
CA LYS A 320 11.63 38.56 -11.72
C LYS A 320 12.81 39.06 -10.89
N ASP A 321 12.68 39.06 -9.57
CA ASP A 321 13.74 39.50 -8.66
C ASP A 321 14.97 38.61 -8.77
N TRP A 322 14.76 37.28 -8.87
CA TRP A 322 15.84 36.32 -9.09
C TRP A 322 16.53 36.54 -10.43
N LYS A 323 15.78 36.62 -11.54
CA LYS A 323 16.34 36.92 -12.87
C LYS A 323 17.18 38.20 -12.84
N GLN A 324 16.68 39.27 -12.20
CA GLN A 324 17.42 40.54 -12.13
C GLN A 324 18.74 40.40 -11.36
N ARG A 325 18.75 39.64 -10.25
CA ARG A 325 19.98 39.35 -9.48
C ARG A 325 20.96 38.53 -10.30
N THR A 326 20.50 37.47 -10.97
CA THR A 326 21.33 36.63 -11.84
C THR A 326 21.96 37.43 -12.98
N LEU A 327 21.18 38.26 -13.69
CA LEU A 327 21.70 39.12 -14.76
C LEU A 327 22.73 40.12 -14.22
N THR A 328 22.49 40.69 -13.04
CA THR A 328 23.43 41.61 -12.39
C THR A 328 24.76 40.90 -12.06
N LYS A 329 24.69 39.64 -11.61
CA LYS A 329 25.87 38.81 -11.36
C LYS A 329 26.65 38.51 -12.65
N PHE A 330 25.97 38.11 -13.72
CA PHE A 330 26.63 37.83 -15.00
C PHE A 330 27.39 39.05 -15.54
N ARG A 331 26.83 40.25 -15.35
CA ARG A 331 27.47 41.52 -15.72
C ARG A 331 28.72 41.88 -14.89
N MET A 332 29.01 41.17 -13.80
CA MET A 332 30.28 41.35 -13.07
C MET A 332 31.46 40.68 -13.80
N ILE A 333 31.18 39.77 -14.73
CA ILE A 333 32.20 39.12 -15.55
C ILE A 333 32.66 40.11 -16.64
N GLU A 334 33.97 40.26 -16.76
CA GLU A 334 34.57 41.11 -17.77
C GLU A 334 34.19 40.66 -19.19
N GLY A 335 33.64 41.59 -19.98
CA GLY A 335 33.21 41.34 -21.36
C GLY A 335 31.75 40.93 -21.52
N ILE A 336 30.95 40.90 -20.43
CA ILE A 336 29.51 40.62 -20.48
C ILE A 336 28.71 41.90 -20.29
N ASP A 337 28.01 42.31 -21.34
CA ASP A 337 27.03 43.40 -21.29
C ASP A 337 25.61 42.87 -20.99
N GLU A 338 24.62 43.76 -20.96
CA GLU A 338 23.23 43.40 -20.64
C GLU A 338 22.63 42.43 -21.67
N MET A 339 22.90 42.63 -22.95
CA MET A 339 22.40 41.76 -24.02
C MET A 339 23.02 40.37 -23.95
N LEU A 340 24.30 40.28 -23.65
CA LEU A 340 24.99 39.01 -23.51
C LEU A 340 24.58 38.26 -22.23
N ALA A 341 24.38 38.99 -21.13
CA ALA A 341 23.85 38.41 -19.89
C ALA A 341 22.44 37.81 -20.11
N GLU A 342 21.56 38.53 -20.82
CA GLU A 342 20.23 37.99 -21.18
C GLU A 342 20.35 36.78 -22.10
N SER A 343 21.27 36.80 -23.06
CA SER A 343 21.49 35.69 -23.99
C SER A 343 21.99 34.44 -23.26
N LEU A 344 22.88 34.60 -22.27
CA LEU A 344 23.33 33.52 -21.39
C LEU A 344 22.16 32.96 -20.59
N PHE A 345 21.39 33.81 -19.91
CA PHE A 345 20.25 33.38 -19.11
C PHE A 345 19.20 32.63 -19.93
N ASN A 346 18.81 33.18 -21.08
CA ASN A 346 17.84 32.56 -21.98
C ASN A 346 18.35 31.26 -22.63
N SER A 347 19.67 31.03 -22.63
CA SER A 347 20.28 29.76 -23.06
C SER A 347 20.30 28.70 -21.96
N GLY A 348 19.70 28.97 -20.80
CA GLY A 348 19.55 28.04 -19.69
C GLY A 348 20.64 28.15 -18.61
N PHE A 349 21.52 29.15 -18.68
CA PHE A 349 22.50 29.40 -17.63
C PHE A 349 21.89 30.26 -16.54
N ASP A 350 21.62 29.67 -15.37
CA ASP A 350 20.98 30.40 -14.27
C ASP A 350 21.87 30.57 -13.02
N SER A 351 23.06 29.97 -13.03
CA SER A 351 24.11 30.17 -12.02
C SER A 351 25.53 30.08 -12.59
N PHE A 352 26.52 30.54 -11.81
CA PHE A 352 27.94 30.32 -12.11
C PHE A 352 28.33 28.83 -12.07
N ALA A 353 27.64 28.04 -11.25
CA ALA A 353 27.84 26.59 -11.20
C ALA A 353 27.49 25.94 -12.55
N ASP A 354 26.39 26.34 -13.19
CA ASP A 354 25.99 25.79 -14.49
C ASP A 354 26.96 26.17 -15.60
N MET A 355 27.43 27.42 -15.60
CA MET A 355 28.44 27.89 -16.56
C MET A 355 29.75 27.10 -16.42
N SER A 356 30.16 26.83 -15.19
CA SER A 356 31.35 26.03 -14.90
C SER A 356 31.18 24.58 -15.33
N ALA A 357 30.02 23.97 -15.02
CA ALA A 357 29.73 22.58 -15.35
C ALA A 357 29.59 22.35 -16.87
N ALA A 358 28.98 23.27 -17.59
CA ALA A 358 28.80 23.17 -19.04
C ALA A 358 30.10 23.37 -19.83
N GLY A 359 31.04 24.15 -19.26
CA GLY A 359 32.34 24.41 -19.87
C GLY A 359 32.31 25.37 -21.06
N PRO A 360 33.49 25.71 -21.62
CA PRO A 360 33.64 26.75 -22.63
C PRO A 360 32.95 26.42 -23.96
N GLU A 361 32.90 25.15 -24.36
CA GLU A 361 32.27 24.74 -25.62
C GLU A 361 30.76 24.97 -25.63
N ALA A 362 30.08 24.73 -24.51
CA ALA A 362 28.65 24.99 -24.36
C ALA A 362 28.36 26.49 -24.33
N LEU A 363 29.18 27.27 -23.63
CA LEU A 363 29.06 28.73 -23.58
C LEU A 363 29.22 29.37 -24.97
N MET A 364 30.14 28.89 -25.79
CA MET A 364 30.33 29.40 -27.17
C MET A 364 29.15 29.14 -28.11
N LYS A 365 28.22 28.24 -27.75
CA LYS A 365 26.97 28.04 -28.51
C LYS A 365 25.96 29.16 -28.26
N VAL A 366 26.15 29.95 -27.20
CA VAL A 366 25.30 31.10 -26.89
C VAL A 366 25.62 32.23 -27.87
N PRO A 367 24.59 32.80 -28.54
CA PRO A 367 24.80 33.93 -29.43
C PRO A 367 25.54 35.08 -28.74
N GLY A 368 26.64 35.54 -29.35
CA GLY A 368 27.45 36.64 -28.84
C GLY A 368 28.61 36.25 -27.93
N VAL A 369 28.75 34.97 -27.55
CA VAL A 369 29.90 34.50 -26.76
C VAL A 369 31.04 34.08 -27.67
N SER A 370 32.14 34.85 -27.65
CA SER A 370 33.40 34.49 -28.33
C SER A 370 34.25 33.54 -27.48
N LEU A 371 35.30 32.96 -28.07
CA LEU A 371 36.27 32.13 -27.33
C LEU A 371 36.89 32.89 -26.15
N ASP A 372 37.24 34.17 -26.36
CA ASP A 372 37.83 35.01 -25.32
C ASP A 372 36.85 35.29 -24.18
N ILE A 373 35.57 35.54 -24.52
CA ILE A 373 34.52 35.75 -23.50
C ILE A 373 34.24 34.45 -22.75
N ALA A 374 34.17 33.31 -23.44
CA ALA A 374 34.00 32.01 -22.78
C ALA A 374 35.15 31.70 -21.83
N ALA A 375 36.40 32.00 -22.22
CA ALA A 375 37.57 31.85 -21.35
C ALA A 375 37.50 32.78 -20.13
N ASN A 376 37.05 34.03 -20.31
CA ASN A 376 36.84 34.98 -19.22
C ASN A 376 35.74 34.53 -18.26
N ILE A 377 34.63 34.00 -18.77
CA ILE A 377 33.56 33.40 -17.96
C ILE A 377 34.14 32.29 -17.09
N ILE A 378 34.76 31.27 -17.70
CA ILE A 378 35.30 30.12 -16.98
C ILE A 378 36.34 30.55 -15.94
N LYS A 379 37.22 31.49 -16.29
CA LYS A 379 38.19 32.05 -15.36
C LYS A 379 37.51 32.75 -14.18
N HIS A 380 36.47 33.54 -14.44
CA HIS A 380 35.74 34.25 -13.41
C HIS A 380 34.98 33.30 -12.48
N VAL A 381 34.19 32.36 -13.03
CA VAL A 381 33.39 31.41 -12.22
C VAL A 381 34.27 30.43 -11.44
N SER A 382 35.45 30.07 -11.95
CA SER A 382 36.42 29.25 -11.19
C SER A 382 37.05 30.02 -10.03
N ALA A 383 37.25 31.34 -10.18
CA ALA A 383 37.82 32.20 -9.15
C ALA A 383 36.79 32.65 -8.11
N HIS A 384 35.52 32.76 -8.50
CA HIS A 384 34.40 33.16 -7.66
C HIS A 384 33.30 32.11 -7.74
N PRO A 385 33.51 30.92 -7.14
CA PRO A 385 32.47 29.91 -7.07
C PRO A 385 31.32 30.47 -6.24
N ASP A 386 30.20 30.70 -6.88
CA ASP A 386 28.94 31.06 -6.23
C ASP A 386 28.15 29.76 -6.03
N PRO A 387 27.65 29.46 -4.82
CA PRO A 387 26.61 28.46 -4.70
C PRO A 387 25.44 28.85 -5.63
N ALA A 388 24.73 27.88 -6.19
CA ALA A 388 23.55 28.16 -7.00
C ALA A 388 22.63 29.11 -6.22
N GLU A 389 22.28 30.26 -6.82
CA GLU A 389 21.35 31.19 -6.18
C GLU A 389 20.02 30.47 -5.99
N THR A 390 19.63 30.27 -4.74
CA THR A 390 18.28 29.83 -4.43
C THR A 390 17.35 31.03 -4.55
N ILE A 391 16.24 30.86 -5.29
CA ILE A 391 15.13 31.80 -5.18
C ILE A 391 14.70 31.81 -3.71
N ASN A 392 14.58 32.99 -3.11
CA ASN A 392 14.18 33.11 -1.71
C ASN A 392 12.72 32.71 -1.54
N ASP A 393 12.39 32.04 -0.43
CA ASP A 393 11.04 31.62 -0.06
C ASP A 393 10.35 30.72 -1.11
N VAL A 394 11.13 29.93 -1.86
CA VAL A 394 10.57 28.89 -2.73
C VAL A 394 9.82 27.87 -1.90
N VAL A 395 8.64 27.49 -2.37
CA VAL A 395 7.92 26.37 -1.79
C VAL A 395 8.23 25.10 -2.56
N HIS A 396 9.06 24.26 -1.96
CA HIS A 396 9.46 22.96 -2.47
C HIS A 396 8.47 21.88 -2.06
N ALA A 397 8.15 20.98 -2.99
CA ALA A 397 7.37 19.78 -2.72
C ALA A 397 7.98 18.57 -3.45
N ASP A 398 8.32 17.56 -2.66
CA ASP A 398 8.84 16.31 -3.19
C ASP A 398 7.76 15.53 -3.95
N GLY A 399 8.16 14.92 -5.06
CA GLY A 399 7.36 14.01 -5.84
C GLY A 399 7.22 12.63 -5.19
N ALA A 400 7.41 11.58 -5.98
CA ALA A 400 7.50 10.21 -5.45
C ALA A 400 8.86 10.00 -4.77
N GLN A 401 8.90 9.19 -3.70
CA GLN A 401 10.16 8.84 -3.03
C GLN A 401 11.09 8.15 -4.02
N ARG A 402 12.27 8.75 -4.24
CA ARG A 402 13.35 8.16 -5.01
C ARG A 402 14.20 7.29 -4.10
N ARG A 403 14.51 6.08 -4.54
CA ARG A 403 15.59 5.29 -3.95
C ARG A 403 16.93 5.98 -4.25
N ALA A 404 17.99 5.58 -3.53
CA ALA A 404 19.34 6.10 -3.75
C ALA A 404 19.87 5.84 -5.18
N ASP A 405 19.28 4.87 -5.89
CA ASP A 405 19.56 4.52 -7.29
C ASP A 405 18.67 5.29 -8.30
N ASN A 406 17.94 6.32 -7.86
CA ASN A 406 16.98 7.10 -8.65
C ASN A 406 15.75 6.31 -9.16
N SER A 407 15.52 5.07 -8.71
CA SER A 407 14.30 4.33 -9.02
C SER A 407 13.12 4.76 -8.14
N PHE A 408 11.90 4.60 -8.65
CA PHE A 408 10.67 5.02 -7.98
C PHE A 408 10.17 3.97 -7.00
N VAL A 409 9.75 4.38 -5.79
CA VAL A 409 8.92 3.54 -4.93
C VAL A 409 7.45 3.80 -5.26
N GLU A 410 6.73 2.79 -5.74
CA GLU A 410 5.29 2.92 -5.93
C GLU A 410 4.55 2.93 -4.58
N PRO A 411 3.46 3.70 -4.42
CA PRO A 411 2.68 3.70 -3.19
C PRO A 411 2.16 2.29 -2.87
N GLY A 412 2.61 1.71 -1.74
CA GLY A 412 2.19 0.37 -1.29
C GLY A 412 3.20 -0.75 -1.51
N GLN A 413 4.38 -0.47 -2.08
CA GLN A 413 5.51 -1.38 -1.94
C GLN A 413 6.08 -1.23 -0.52
N GLU A 414 5.90 -2.25 0.32
CA GLU A 414 6.73 -2.40 1.53
C GLU A 414 8.20 -2.46 1.12
N LEU A 415 9.09 -1.97 1.98
CA LEU A 415 10.51 -2.26 1.89
C LEU A 415 10.65 -3.78 1.89
N GLU A 416 10.89 -4.40 0.74
CA GLU A 416 11.48 -5.72 0.70
C GLU A 416 12.87 -5.54 1.33
N GLU A 417 12.98 -5.82 2.63
CA GLU A 417 14.26 -6.20 3.20
C GLU A 417 14.73 -7.38 2.36
N GLU A 418 15.85 -7.21 1.66
CA GLU A 418 16.44 -8.32 0.92
C GLU A 418 16.55 -9.53 1.86
N PRO A 419 16.15 -10.73 1.43
CA PRO A 419 16.41 -11.92 2.23
C PRO A 419 17.92 -11.97 2.40
N SER A 420 18.37 -11.90 3.65
CA SER A 420 19.76 -12.18 3.98
C SER A 420 20.08 -13.57 3.46
N GLU A 421 20.80 -13.62 2.35
CA GLU A 421 21.58 -14.78 1.96
C GLU A 421 22.67 -14.94 3.02
N ASP A 422 22.38 -15.71 4.05
CA ASP A 422 23.36 -16.60 4.65
C ASP A 422 22.63 -17.72 5.40
N GLY A 423 22.40 -18.80 4.65
CA GLY A 423 22.13 -20.10 5.21
C GLY A 423 23.42 -20.70 5.77
N THR A 424 23.32 -21.12 7.03
CA THR A 424 24.03 -22.29 7.58
C THR A 424 25.55 -22.19 7.70
N THR A 425 26.03 -21.79 8.89
CA THR A 425 27.23 -22.41 9.46
C THR A 425 26.98 -22.96 10.84
N VAL A 426 27.36 -24.23 10.95
CA VAL A 426 27.38 -25.12 12.10
C VAL A 426 28.06 -24.48 13.31
N SER A 427 27.54 -24.83 14.49
CA SER A 427 28.10 -24.62 15.82
C SER A 427 29.60 -24.91 15.91
N VAL A 428 30.39 -23.95 16.38
CA VAL A 428 31.59 -24.21 17.17
C VAL A 428 31.66 -23.17 18.29
N ALA A 429 31.84 -23.67 19.51
CA ALA A 429 31.99 -22.95 20.76
C ALA A 429 33.14 -21.93 20.72
N GLY A 430 32.97 -20.82 21.44
CA GLY A 430 34.03 -19.87 21.74
C GLY A 430 33.50 -18.72 22.57
N ASP A 431 34.12 -18.50 23.73
CA ASP A 431 33.78 -17.54 24.77
C ASP A 431 33.50 -16.11 24.28
N ASP A 432 32.51 -15.46 24.89
CA ASP A 432 32.67 -14.14 25.54
C ASP A 432 31.30 -13.58 25.96
N THR A 433 30.72 -14.17 27.01
CA THR A 433 29.66 -13.52 27.80
C THR A 433 30.21 -13.14 29.16
N ALA A 434 31.08 -12.14 29.18
CA ALA A 434 31.42 -11.39 30.38
C ALA A 434 31.16 -9.92 30.08
N ILE A 435 29.97 -9.41 30.44
CA ILE A 435 29.65 -7.97 30.70
C ILE A 435 28.15 -7.76 31.01
N LEU A 436 27.25 -8.70 30.69
CA LEU A 436 25.79 -8.50 30.88
C LEU A 436 25.15 -9.19 32.10
N ARG A 437 25.90 -10.00 32.87
CA ARG A 437 25.39 -10.67 34.08
C ARG A 437 25.63 -9.90 35.39
N GLU A 438 26.46 -8.87 35.39
CA GLU A 438 26.82 -8.13 36.63
C GLU A 438 25.89 -6.95 36.96
N LYS A 439 25.00 -6.55 36.04
CA LYS A 439 24.07 -5.42 36.27
C LYS A 439 22.69 -5.81 36.80
N ILE A 440 22.36 -7.11 36.89
CA ILE A 440 20.99 -7.56 37.21
C ILE A 440 20.88 -8.24 38.58
N PHE A 441 21.96 -8.81 39.14
CA PHE A 441 21.91 -9.46 40.45
C PHE A 441 23.07 -8.99 41.33
N GLY A 442 22.82 -7.94 42.12
CA GLY A 442 23.76 -7.42 43.11
C GLY A 442 24.16 -8.50 44.12
N LYS A 443 25.46 -8.59 44.43
CA LYS A 443 25.99 -9.52 45.42
C LYS A 443 25.96 -8.92 46.82
N THR A 444 25.24 -9.61 47.68
CA THR A 444 25.33 -9.61 49.14
C THR A 444 26.67 -10.16 49.62
N SER A 445 27.31 -9.39 50.53
CA SER A 445 28.12 -9.75 51.70
C SER A 445 28.98 -11.02 51.73
N GLY A 446 30.24 -10.88 52.18
CA GLY A 446 30.86 -11.89 53.06
C GLY A 446 32.39 -11.99 53.12
N SER A 447 33.01 -11.11 53.91
CA SER A 447 34.21 -11.32 54.78
C SER A 447 35.49 -11.98 54.24
N SER A 448 36.64 -11.29 54.39
CA SER A 448 37.55 -11.46 55.54
C SER A 448 39.00 -11.01 55.25
N GLY A 449 39.53 -10.20 56.18
CA GLY A 449 40.96 -10.02 56.49
C GLY A 449 41.80 -9.15 55.55
N ALA A 450 42.84 -8.44 55.97
CA ALA A 450 43.35 -8.05 57.29
C ALA A 450 44.54 -7.10 57.04
N ARG A 451 44.74 -6.14 57.96
CA ARG A 451 45.99 -5.42 58.29
C ARG A 451 46.47 -4.28 57.36
N GLY A 452 46.80 -3.17 58.02
CA GLY A 452 47.58 -2.05 57.50
C GLY A 452 47.08 -0.74 58.04
#